data_AF-A0A7R9MV44-F1
#
_entry.id   AF-A0A7R9MV44-F1
#
_cell.length_a   1.000
_cell.length_b   1.000
_cell.length_c   1.000
_cell.angle_alpha   90.00
_cell.angle_beta   90.00
_cell.angle_gamma   90.00
#
_symmetry.space_group_name_H-M   'P 1'
#
loop_
_entity.id
_entity.type
_entity.pdbx_description
1 polymer ?
#
loop_
_entity_poly.entity_id
_entity_poly.type
_entity_poly.pdbx_seq_one_letter_code
_entity_poly.pdbx_strand_id
1 'polypeptide(L)'
;MNEISKIAGFNYSLYKAPDGRHGEVSPTGAINGIIFEVYNKAADFGIADLTVSESRKRYVDFSLPIMNLSVSALIHKTNAEYIEYFKDLPRQTRIRY
;
A
#
# COMPACT_ATOMS: atom_id res chain seq x y z
N MET A 1 -0.49 -8.93 -14.12
CA MET A 1 -0.23 -10.37 -13.90
C MET A 1 -0.16 -11.21 -15.15
N ASN A 2 -1.04 -11.02 -16.14
CA ASN A 2 -0.97 -11.77 -17.40
C ASN A 2 0.41 -11.82 -18.05
N GLU A 3 1.13 -10.69 -18.12
CA GLU A 3 2.46 -10.67 -18.74
C GLU A 3 3.51 -11.39 -17.89
N ILE A 4 3.48 -11.21 -16.55
CA ILE A 4 4.39 -11.89 -15.63
C ILE A 4 4.18 -13.41 -15.69
N SER A 5 2.92 -13.86 -15.70
CA SER A 5 2.58 -15.28 -15.72
C SER A 5 2.99 -15.96 -17.03
N LYS A 6 2.86 -15.26 -18.18
CA LYS A 6 3.36 -15.74 -19.48
C LYS A 6 4.88 -15.87 -19.51
N ILE A 7 5.60 -14.85 -19.03
CA ILE A 7 7.07 -14.83 -19.04
C ILE A 7 7.64 -15.91 -18.13
N ALA A 8 7.08 -16.06 -16.93
CA ALA A 8 7.57 -17.00 -15.93
C ALA A 8 6.95 -18.41 -16.03
N GLY A 9 5.95 -18.60 -16.89
CA GLY A 9 5.37 -19.91 -17.17
C GLY A 9 4.52 -20.51 -16.04
N PHE A 10 3.74 -19.69 -15.33
CA PHE A 10 2.85 -20.16 -14.26
C PHE A 10 1.39 -19.76 -14.48
N ASN A 11 0.48 -20.56 -13.92
CA ASN A 11 -0.94 -20.21 -13.80
C ASN A 11 -1.21 -19.58 -12.44
N TYR A 12 -2.25 -18.76 -12.34
CA TYR A 12 -2.58 -18.08 -11.10
C TYR A 12 -4.10 -17.98 -10.89
N SER A 13 -4.50 -17.91 -9.62
CA SER A 13 -5.82 -17.47 -9.19
C SER A 13 -5.65 -16.26 -8.28
N LEU A 14 -6.57 -15.29 -8.38
CA LEU A 14 -6.54 -14.11 -7.52
C LEU A 14 -7.72 -14.17 -6.56
N TYR A 15 -7.45 -13.80 -5.32
CA TYR A 15 -8.47 -13.56 -4.31
C TYR A 15 -8.10 -12.31 -3.51
N LYS A 16 -9.09 -11.68 -2.88
CA LYS A 16 -8.86 -10.53 -2.01
C LYS A 16 -8.50 -11.05 -0.62
N ALA A 17 -7.56 -10.38 0.07
CA ALA A 17 -7.30 -10.65 1.47
C ALA A 17 -8.63 -10.64 2.26
N PRO A 18 -8.93 -11.65 3.11
CA PRO A 18 -10.23 -11.79 3.74
C PRO A 18 -10.66 -10.58 4.57
N ASP A 19 -9.71 -9.88 5.18
CA ASP A 19 -9.93 -8.68 5.99
C ASP A 19 -9.88 -7.37 5.18
N GLY A 20 -9.57 -7.44 3.88
CA GLY A 20 -9.41 -6.30 2.99
C GLY A 20 -8.23 -5.38 3.30
N ARG A 21 -7.27 -5.79 4.14
CA ARG A 21 -6.15 -4.95 4.56
C ARG A 21 -4.88 -5.23 3.75
N HIS A 22 -3.99 -4.24 3.69
CA HIS A 22 -2.71 -4.36 3.00
C HIS A 22 -1.64 -5.12 3.81
N GLY A 23 -1.72 -5.07 5.14
CA GLY A 23 -0.72 -5.63 6.04
C GLY A 23 -0.10 -4.57 6.93
N GLU A 24 -0.82 -4.28 8.01
CA GLU A 24 -0.38 -3.45 9.12
C GLU A 24 0.34 -4.34 10.15
N VAL A 25 1.45 -3.85 10.68
CA VAL A 25 2.20 -4.52 11.75
C VAL A 25 1.90 -3.77 13.05
N SER A 26 1.21 -4.41 13.97
CA SER A 26 0.90 -3.83 15.27
C SER A 26 2.18 -3.66 16.11
N PRO A 27 2.14 -2.84 17.18
CA PRO A 27 3.24 -2.75 18.13
C PRO A 27 3.63 -4.08 18.78
N THR A 28 2.69 -5.02 18.89
CA THR A 28 2.91 -6.36 19.43
C THR A 28 3.47 -7.35 18.42
N GLY A 29 3.68 -6.93 17.16
CA GLY A 29 4.17 -7.76 16.07
C GLY A 29 3.10 -8.65 15.42
N ALA A 30 1.82 -8.45 15.74
CA ALA A 30 0.74 -9.05 14.98
C ALA A 30 0.66 -8.40 13.60
N ILE A 31 0.43 -9.21 12.57
CA ILE A 31 0.34 -8.76 11.17
C ILE A 31 -0.95 -9.28 10.55
N ASN A 32 -1.52 -8.50 9.63
CA ASN A 32 -2.80 -8.80 8.98
C ASN A 32 -2.71 -8.65 7.45
N GLY A 33 -3.84 -8.68 6.76
CA GLY A 33 -3.93 -8.35 5.34
C GLY A 33 -3.10 -9.23 4.40
N ILE A 34 -2.80 -8.67 3.23
CA ILE A 34 -2.01 -9.32 2.17
C ILE A 34 -0.66 -9.83 2.71
N ILE A 35 0.03 -9.07 3.57
CA ILE A 35 1.32 -9.51 4.12
C ILE A 35 1.14 -10.75 5.02
N PHE A 36 0.08 -10.83 5.82
CA PHE A 36 -0.19 -12.01 6.65
C PHE A 36 -0.51 -13.24 5.80
N GLU A 37 -1.29 -13.10 4.72
CA GLU A 37 -1.62 -14.21 3.83
C GLU A 37 -0.36 -14.85 3.21
N VAL A 38 0.61 -14.02 2.80
CA VAL A 38 1.90 -14.50 2.29
C VAL A 38 2.76 -15.09 3.41
N TYR A 39 2.87 -14.41 4.54
CA TYR A 39 3.66 -14.87 5.69
C TYR A 39 3.16 -16.22 6.23
N ASN A 40 1.84 -16.41 6.32
CA ASN A 40 1.20 -17.63 6.77
C ASN A 40 1.08 -18.70 5.67
N LYS A 41 1.65 -18.46 4.48
CA LYS A 41 1.64 -19.37 3.32
C LYS A 41 0.22 -19.72 2.81
N ALA A 42 -0.74 -18.84 3.04
CA ALA A 42 -2.07 -18.92 2.43
C ALA A 42 -2.05 -18.43 0.97
N ALA A 43 -1.10 -17.56 0.62
CA ALA A 43 -0.79 -17.13 -0.74
C ALA A 43 0.71 -17.24 -1.04
N ASP A 44 1.06 -17.52 -2.30
CA ASP A 44 2.46 -17.55 -2.75
C ASP A 44 3.06 -16.14 -2.89
N PHE A 45 2.26 -15.16 -3.29
CA PHE A 45 2.69 -13.77 -3.43
C PHE A 45 1.52 -12.79 -3.24
N GLY A 46 1.84 -11.56 -2.85
CA GLY A 46 0.88 -10.46 -2.70
C GLY A 46 1.09 -9.39 -3.77
N ILE A 47 0.00 -8.84 -4.31
CA ILE A 47 0.04 -7.74 -5.28
C ILE A 47 -0.96 -6.68 -4.87
N ALA A 48 -0.44 -5.51 -4.52
CA ALA A 48 -1.17 -4.28 -4.31
C ALA A 48 -0.18 -3.11 -4.39
N ASP A 49 -0.67 -1.89 -4.17
CA ASP A 49 0.14 -0.69 -3.91
C ASP A 49 0.81 -0.77 -2.52
N LEU A 50 1.70 -1.76 -2.36
CA LEU A 50 2.39 -2.01 -1.11
C LEU A 50 3.63 -1.13 -0.97
N THR A 51 3.60 -0.22 0.00
CA THR A 51 4.82 0.46 0.47
C THR A 51 5.79 -0.54 1.11
N VAL A 52 7.02 -0.59 0.60
CA VAL A 52 8.12 -1.35 1.22
C VAL A 52 8.51 -0.67 2.52
N SER A 53 8.50 -1.43 3.63
CA SER A 53 8.95 -0.94 4.94
C SER A 53 9.76 -2.01 5.66
N GLU A 54 10.65 -1.57 6.54
CA GLU A 54 11.43 -2.47 7.39
C GLU A 54 10.53 -3.31 8.33
N SER A 55 9.38 -2.77 8.75
CA SER A 55 8.43 -3.53 9.57
C SER A 55 7.83 -4.73 8.84
N ARG A 56 7.53 -4.58 7.55
CA ARG A 56 6.98 -5.65 6.71
C ARG A 56 8.06 -6.65 6.28
N LYS A 57 9.28 -6.18 6.00
CA LYS A 57 10.42 -7.01 5.61
C LYS A 57 10.83 -8.06 6.65
N ARG A 58 10.39 -7.91 7.91
CA ARG A 58 10.58 -8.95 8.94
C ARG A 58 9.75 -10.22 8.69
N TYR A 59 8.72 -10.15 7.86
CA TYR A 59 7.76 -11.25 7.64
C TYR A 59 7.76 -11.77 6.20
N VAL A 60 8.11 -10.92 5.23
CA VAL A 60 8.10 -11.24 3.79
C VAL A 60 9.21 -10.49 3.07
N ASP A 61 9.60 -10.98 1.89
CA ASP A 61 10.48 -10.26 0.97
C ASP A 61 9.70 -9.51 -0.12
N PHE A 62 10.32 -8.47 -0.66
CA PHE A 62 9.76 -7.65 -1.75
C PHE A 62 10.64 -7.73 -3.00
N SER A 63 10.02 -7.67 -4.18
CA SER A 63 10.73 -7.41 -5.42
C SER A 63 11.23 -5.96 -5.48
N LEU A 64 12.06 -5.66 -6.49
CA LEU A 64 12.43 -4.28 -6.79
C LEU A 64 11.16 -3.48 -7.17
N PRO A 65 11.02 -2.24 -6.68
CA PRO A 65 9.86 -1.42 -7.00
C PRO A 65 9.81 -1.11 -8.49
N ILE A 66 8.65 -1.34 -9.10
CA ILE A 66 8.39 -1.00 -10.51
C ILE A 66 7.79 0.39 -10.68
N MET A 67 7.45 1.07 -9.57
CA MET A 67 6.84 2.40 -9.55
C MET A 67 7.44 3.23 -8.41
N ASN A 68 7.71 4.50 -8.70
CA ASN A 68 8.09 5.49 -7.68
C ASN A 68 6.82 6.16 -7.15
N LEU A 69 6.66 6.17 -5.82
CA LEU A 69 5.55 6.86 -5.14
C LEU A 69 5.95 8.30 -4.84
N SER A 70 5.13 9.26 -5.25
CA SER A 70 5.19 10.66 -4.80
C SER A 70 3.99 10.94 -3.91
N VAL A 71 4.25 11.50 -2.73
CA VAL A 71 3.20 11.88 -1.79
C VAL A 71 2.73 13.29 -2.13
N SER A 72 1.43 13.46 -2.34
CA SER A 72 0.78 14.76 -2.59
C SER A 72 -0.52 14.88 -1.79
N ALA A 73 -0.89 16.09 -1.40
CA ALA A 73 -2.17 16.34 -0.75
C ALA A 73 -3.25 16.64 -1.80
N LEU A 74 -4.44 16.05 -1.63
CA LEU A 74 -5.60 16.39 -2.44
C LEU A 74 -6.48 17.37 -1.67
N ILE A 75 -6.92 18.43 -2.35
CA ILE A 75 -7.77 19.47 -1.80
C ILE A 75 -8.90 19.81 -2.77
N HIS A 76 -10.08 20.13 -2.23
CA HIS A 76 -11.17 20.64 -3.06
C HIS A 76 -10.74 21.93 -3.78
N LYS A 77 -11.03 22.03 -5.08
CA LYS A 77 -10.55 23.13 -5.95
C LYS A 77 -10.82 24.53 -5.38
N THR A 78 -11.96 24.74 -4.74
CA THR A 78 -12.35 26.05 -4.16
C THR A 78 -11.57 26.43 -2.91
N ASN A 79 -10.88 25.48 -2.27
CA ASN A 79 -10.14 25.69 -1.02
C ASN A 79 -8.63 25.82 -1.26
N ALA A 80 -8.18 25.68 -2.51
CA ALA A 80 -6.77 25.59 -2.90
C ALA A 80 -6.07 26.95 -3.06
N GLU A 81 -6.76 28.07 -2.86
CA GLU A 81 -6.27 29.43 -3.20
C GLU A 81 -4.97 29.84 -2.47
N TYR A 82 -4.57 29.11 -1.42
CA TYR A 82 -3.35 29.38 -0.63
C TYR A 82 -2.55 28.10 -0.29
N ILE A 83 -2.71 27.01 -1.04
CA ILE A 83 -1.98 25.75 -0.77
C ILE A 83 -1.08 25.37 -1.94
N GLU A 84 0.22 25.49 -1.70
CA GLU A 84 1.26 25.03 -2.64
C GLU A 84 2.04 23.85 -2.06
N TYR A 85 2.23 23.80 -0.73
CA TYR A 85 3.01 22.76 -0.06
C TYR A 85 2.22 22.07 1.06
N PHE A 86 2.68 20.87 1.46
CA PHE A 86 2.11 20.12 2.61
C PHE A 86 2.03 20.95 3.90
N LYS A 87 3.05 21.77 4.17
CA LYS A 87 3.11 22.63 5.35
C LYS A 87 2.04 23.72 5.38
N ASP A 88 1.35 23.98 4.26
CA ASP A 88 0.28 24.97 4.18
C ASP A 88 -1.08 24.37 4.58
N LEU A 89 -1.22 23.03 4.61
CA LEU A 89 -2.46 22.35 5.02
C LEU A 89 -2.94 22.75 6.42
N PRO A 90 -2.08 22.80 7.47
CA PRO A 90 -2.52 23.16 8.82
C PRO A 90 -2.99 24.63 8.93
N ARG A 91 -2.65 25.49 7.96
CA ARG A 91 -3.03 26.91 7.95
C ARG A 91 -4.48 27.11 7.50
N GLN A 92 -5.18 26.06 7.05
CA GLN A 92 -6.60 26.13 6.75
C GLN A 92 -7.44 26.24 8.02
N THR A 93 -7.83 27.46 8.35
CA THR A 93 -8.78 27.75 9.45
C THR A 93 -10.25 27.58 9.05
N ARG A 94 -10.53 27.26 7.78
CA ARG A 94 -11.89 27.10 7.22
C ARG A 94 -12.08 25.75 6.55
N ILE A 95 -11.84 24.65 7.27
CA ILE A 95 -12.38 23.36 6.85
C ILE A 95 -13.83 23.34 7.37
N ARG A 96 -14.79 23.57 6.49
CA ARG A 96 -16.21 23.37 6.82
C ARG A 96 -16.45 21.86 6.85
N TYR A 97 -16.80 21.33 8.03
CA TYR A 97 -17.29 19.96 8.21
C TYR A 97 -18.64 19.77 7.52
#